data_AF-A0A0S8BP54-F1
#
_entry.id   AF-A0A0S8BP54-F1
#
_cell.length_a   1.000
_cell.length_b   1.000
_cell.length_c   1.000
_cell.angle_alpha   90.00
_cell.angle_beta   90.00
_cell.angle_gamma   90.00
#
_symmetry.space_group_name_H-M   'P 1'
#
loop_
_entity.id
_entity.type
_entity.pdbx_description
1 polymer ?
#
loop_
_entity_poly.entity_id
_entity_poly.type
_entity_poly.pdbx_seq_one_letter_code
_entity_poly.pdbx_strand_id
1 'polypeptide(L)'
;MLTLGFILETLTDYRPTGNEPTIASVVIDSRLVRPGSLFIAFSGENVDGHDFVPEAFQKGAVAALVERPVAVDCLIVDAAQSSMDKEP
;
A
#
# COMPACT_ATOMS: atom_id res chain seq x y z
N MET A 1 -2.69 15.97 8.55
CA MET A 1 -1.74 14.94 8.06
C MET A 1 -2.52 13.63 7.96
N LEU A 2 -2.37 12.88 6.87
CA LEU A 2 -3.00 11.57 6.72
C LEU A 2 -2.13 10.50 7.40
N THR A 3 -2.75 9.61 8.18
CA THR A 3 -2.07 8.44 8.78
C THR A 3 -2.54 7.16 8.12
N LEU A 4 -1.66 6.15 8.09
CA LEU A 4 -2.00 4.83 7.56
C LEU A 4 -3.17 4.18 8.32
N GLY A 5 -3.31 4.44 9.63
CA GLY A 5 -4.45 3.96 10.41
C GLY A 5 -5.79 4.58 10.01
N PHE A 6 -5.83 5.83 9.54
CA PHE A 6 -7.05 6.43 9.02
C PHE A 6 -7.50 5.77 7.71
N ILE A 7 -6.56 5.45 6.82
CA ILE A 7 -6.86 4.78 5.55
C ILE A 7 -7.35 3.35 5.80
N LEU A 8 -6.67 2.60 6.66
CA LEU A 8 -7.02 1.21 6.97
C LEU A 8 -8.36 1.10 7.69
N GLU A 9 -8.62 1.97 8.68
CA GLU A 9 -9.92 1.99 9.36
C GLU A 9 -11.05 2.28 8.35
N THR A 10 -10.85 3.21 7.43
CA THR A 10 -11.88 3.62 6.47
C THR A 10 -12.16 2.56 5.40
N LEU A 11 -11.13 1.85 4.94
CA LEU A 11 -11.26 0.91 3.81
C LEU A 11 -11.51 -0.53 4.25
N THR A 12 -11.07 -0.91 5.46
CA THR A 12 -10.98 -2.33 5.84
C THR A 12 -11.47 -2.61 7.27
N ASP A 13 -11.97 -1.60 8.01
CA ASP A 13 -12.31 -1.69 9.44
C ASP A 13 -11.12 -2.15 10.33
N TYR A 14 -9.92 -2.18 9.76
CA TYR A 14 -8.70 -2.64 10.40
C TYR A 14 -8.00 -1.47 11.08
N ARG A 15 -7.94 -1.48 12.40
CA ARG A 15 -7.08 -0.59 13.19
C ARG A 15 -5.70 -1.22 13.31
N PRO A 16 -4.66 -0.74 12.59
CA PRO A 16 -3.31 -1.22 12.81
C PRO A 16 -2.90 -0.90 14.25
N THR A 17 -2.56 -1.92 15.03
CA THR A 17 -2.09 -1.75 16.40
C THR A 17 -0.56 -1.69 16.37
N GLY A 18 0.04 -0.50 16.37
CA GLY A 18 1.49 -0.31 16.25
C GLY A 18 1.90 1.13 15.89
N ASN A 19 3.18 1.34 15.56
CA ASN A 19 3.66 2.62 15.02
C ASN A 19 3.01 2.86 13.66
N GLU A 20 2.00 3.73 13.61
CA GLU A 20 1.33 4.12 12.36
C GLU A 20 2.31 4.92 11.48
N PRO A 21 2.76 4.39 10.33
CA PRO A 21 3.56 5.18 9.43
C PRO A 21 2.73 6.37 8.94
N THR A 22 3.30 7.56 9.05
CA THR A 22 2.69 8.77 8.47
C THR A 22 2.90 8.73 6.97
N ILE A 23 1.83 8.84 6.20
CA ILE A 23 1.90 8.89 4.74
C ILE A 23 2.03 10.35 4.33
N ALA A 24 3.18 10.71 3.77
CA ALA A 24 3.44 12.04 3.28
C ALA A 24 2.88 12.26 1.86
N SER A 25 2.85 11.20 1.03
CA SER A 25 2.39 11.28 -0.36
C SER A 25 1.98 9.90 -0.88
N VAL A 26 1.08 9.85 -1.84
CA VAL A 26 0.63 8.62 -2.51
C VAL A 26 1.11 8.65 -3.94
N VAL A 27 1.79 7.59 -4.38
CA VAL A 27 2.38 7.51 -5.73
C VAL A 27 2.11 6.15 -6.37
N ILE A 28 1.84 6.15 -7.66
CA ILE A 28 1.63 4.95 -8.48
C ILE A 28 2.85 4.60 -9.34
N ASP A 29 3.81 5.54 -9.43
CA ASP A 29 5.04 5.40 -10.21
C ASP A 29 6.22 5.26 -9.23
N SER A 30 6.94 4.14 -9.29
CA SER A 30 8.05 3.84 -8.39
C SER A 30 9.17 4.88 -8.49
N ARG A 31 9.28 5.61 -9.61
CA ARG A 31 10.28 6.66 -9.85
C ARG A 31 9.97 7.93 -9.05
N LEU A 32 8.72 8.11 -8.62
CA LEU A 32 8.28 9.26 -7.82
C LEU A 32 8.28 8.98 -6.32
N VAL A 33 8.61 7.74 -5.91
CA VAL A 33 8.67 7.34 -4.50
C VAL A 33 9.71 8.17 -3.75
N ARG A 34 9.30 8.65 -2.58
CA ARG A 34 10.14 9.38 -1.64
C ARG A 34 9.96 8.78 -0.24
N PRO A 35 10.87 9.08 0.70
CA PRO A 35 10.67 8.74 2.10
C PRO A 35 9.29 9.19 2.60
N GLY A 36 8.50 8.26 3.14
CA GLY A 36 7.13 8.54 3.59
C GLY A 36 6.04 8.34 2.55
N SER A 37 6.36 7.86 1.35
CA SER A 37 5.37 7.59 0.30
C SER A 37 4.59 6.28 0.54
N LEU A 38 3.31 6.27 0.18
CA LEU A 38 2.52 5.07 -0.08
C LEU A 38 2.64 4.75 -1.57
N PHE A 39 3.17 3.58 -1.92
CA PHE A 39 3.23 3.10 -3.30
C PHE A 39 1.96 2.31 -3.64
N ILE A 40 1.40 2.47 -4.82
CA ILE A 40 0.28 1.64 -5.29
C ILE A 40 0.74 0.86 -6.52
N ALA A 41 0.83 -0.45 -6.37
CA ALA A 41 1.14 -1.37 -7.44
C ALA A 41 -0.16 -1.80 -8.13
N PHE A 42 -0.31 -1.38 -9.39
CA PHE A 42 -1.36 -1.87 -10.27
C PHE A 42 -0.78 -2.86 -11.27
N SER A 43 -1.54 -3.91 -11.61
CA SER A 43 -1.21 -4.76 -12.74
C SER A 43 -1.52 -4.02 -14.05
N GLY A 44 -0.49 -3.48 -14.71
CA GLY A 44 -0.62 -2.83 -16.02
C GLY A 44 -0.49 -3.82 -17.18
N GLU A 45 -1.06 -3.47 -18.33
CA GLU A 45 -1.03 -4.31 -19.54
C GLU A 45 0.39 -4.54 -20.09
N ASN A 46 1.30 -3.57 -19.87
CA ASN A 46 2.69 -3.62 -20.34
C ASN A 46 3.70 -3.83 -19.21
N VAL A 47 3.34 -3.46 -17.97
CA VAL A 47 4.25 -3.41 -16.83
C VAL A 47 3.46 -3.75 -15.58
N ASP A 48 3.91 -4.75 -14.83
CA ASP A 48 3.31 -5.11 -13.56
C ASP A 48 3.95 -4.27 -12.43
N GLY A 49 3.15 -3.41 -11.79
CA GLY A 49 3.58 -2.55 -10.69
C GLY A 49 4.10 -3.33 -9.47
N HIS A 50 3.72 -4.61 -9.33
CA HIS A 50 4.12 -5.47 -8.22
C HIS A 50 5.63 -5.74 -8.22
N ASP A 51 6.25 -5.79 -9.40
CA ASP A 51 7.70 -5.97 -9.53
C ASP A 51 8.50 -4.77 -8.99
N PHE A 52 7.87 -3.61 -8.85
CA PHE A 52 8.50 -2.38 -8.36
C PHE A 52 8.29 -2.14 -6.87
N VAL A 53 7.52 -3.00 -6.19
CA VAL A 53 7.31 -2.92 -4.75
C VAL A 53 8.64 -2.96 -3.96
N PRO A 54 9.59 -3.87 -4.26
CA PRO A 54 10.89 -3.88 -3.57
C PRO A 54 11.66 -2.57 -3.77
N GLU A 55 11.65 -2.03 -4.99
CA GLU A 55 12.32 -0.77 -5.32
C GLU A 55 11.68 0.42 -4.58
N ALA A 56 10.35 0.45 -4.50
CA ALA A 56 9.62 1.48 -3.76
C ALA A 56 10.03 1.48 -2.27
N PHE A 57 10.13 0.31 -1.64
CA PHE A 57 10.62 0.22 -0.26
C PHE A 57 12.08 0.68 -0.12
N GLN A 58 12.96 0.32 -1.07
CA GLN A 58 14.34 0.83 -1.08
C GLN A 58 14.41 2.37 -1.19
N LYS A 59 13.45 2.99 -1.87
CA LYS A 59 13.33 4.46 -1.98
C LYS A 59 12.69 5.14 -0.76
N GLY A 60 12.24 4.36 0.23
CA GLY A 60 11.66 4.86 1.47
C GLY A 60 10.13 4.91 1.47
N ALA A 61 9.46 4.16 0.60
CA ALA A 61 8.03 3.92 0.76
C ALA A 61 7.78 3.29 2.15
N VAL A 62 6.76 3.80 2.85
CA VAL A 62 6.38 3.29 4.18
C VAL A 62 5.35 2.18 4.09
N ALA A 63 4.67 2.06 2.95
CA ALA A 63 3.71 1.02 2.66
C ALA A 63 3.53 0.87 1.14
N ALA A 64 3.03 -0.28 0.73
CA ALA A 64 2.61 -0.56 -0.63
C ALA A 64 1.20 -1.15 -0.64
N LEU A 65 0.33 -0.62 -1.49
CA LEU A 65 -0.97 -1.19 -1.81
C LEU A 65 -0.80 -2.08 -3.04
N VAL A 66 -1.17 -3.35 -2.92
CA VAL A 66 -0.96 -4.37 -3.94
C VAL A 66 -2.25 -5.16 -4.16
N GLU A 67 -2.42 -5.72 -5.35
CA GLU A 67 -3.56 -6.58 -5.72
C GLU A 67 -3.25 -8.07 -5.59
N ARG A 68 -1.98 -8.43 -5.36
CA ARG A 68 -1.53 -9.80 -5.13
C ARG A 68 -0.38 -9.84 -4.12
N PRO A 69 -0.19 -10.97 -3.40
CA PRO A 69 0.92 -11.12 -2.47
C PRO A 69 2.27 -10.98 -3.16
N VAL A 70 3.17 -10.22 -2.53
CA VAL A 70 4.54 -9.96 -2.99
C VAL A 70 5.50 -10.41 -1.89
N ALA A 71 6.64 -11.01 -2.26
CA ALA A 71 7.60 -11.56 -1.30
C ALA A 71 8.46 -10.46 -0.65
N VAL A 72 7.83 -9.65 0.21
CA VAL A 72 8.46 -8.56 0.94
C VAL A 72 8.00 -8.58 2.40
N ASP A 73 8.92 -8.35 3.34
CA ASP A 73 8.63 -8.18 4.77
C ASP A 73 7.99 -6.80 5.03
N CYS A 74 6.78 -6.59 4.51
CA CYS A 74 6.01 -5.38 4.75
C CYS A 74 4.54 -5.67 4.98
N LEU A 75 3.83 -4.73 5.62
CA LEU A 75 2.38 -4.80 5.76
C LEU A 75 1.75 -4.69 4.38
N ILE A 76 1.28 -5.83 3.88
CA ILE A 76 0.53 -5.94 2.62
C ILE A 76 -0.94 -5.72 2.95
N VAL A 77 -1.53 -4.72 2.31
CA VAL A 77 -2.98 -4.50 2.32
C VAL A 77 -3.45 -4.87 0.93
N ASP A 78 -4.24 -5.95 0.84
CA ASP A 78 -4.79 -6.41 -0.42
C ASP A 78 -5.97 -5.51 -0.82
N ALA A 79 -5.81 -4.75 -1.91
CA ALA A 79 -6.85 -3.84 -2.38
C ALA A 79 -8.09 -4.57 -2.94
N ALA A 80 -7.96 -5.86 -3.32
CA ALA A 80 -9.07 -6.65 -3.83
C ALA A 80 -10.01 -7.15 -2.71
N GLN A 81 -9.54 -7.19 -1.46
CA GLN A 81 -10.36 -7.49 -0.28
C GLN A 81 -11.25 -6.31 0.19
N SER A 82 -11.33 -5.21 -0.56
CA SER A 82 -12.38 -4.20 -0.33
C SER A 82 -13.77 -4.64 -0.84
N SER A 83 -13.92 -5.89 -1.30
CA SER A 83 -15.21 -6.51 -1.64
C SER A 83 -15.36 -7.87 -0.96
N MET A 84 -16.42 -7.98 -0.13
CA MET A 84 -16.83 -9.09 0.77
C MET A 84 -15.97 -9.26 2.04
N ASP A 85 -16.46 -9.09 3.27
CA ASP A 85 -17.80 -9.32 3.82
C ASP A 85 -18.52 -8.01 4.21
N LYS A 86 -19.52 -7.63 3.43
CA LYS A 86 -20.69 -6.98 3.99
C LYS A 86 -21.89 -7.79 3.56
N GLU A 87 -22.28 -8.78 4.34
CA GLU A 87 -23.65 -9.33 4.27
C GLU A 87 -23.98 -10.17 5.51
N PRO A 88 -25.25 -10.19 5.97
CA PRO A 88 -26.34 -9.22 5.84
C PRO A 88 -26.69 -8.47 7.14
#